data_AF-A0A7V9J7W4-F1
#
_entry.id   AF-A0A7V9J7W4-F1
#
_cell.length_a   1.000
_cell.length_b   1.000
_cell.length_c   1.000
_cell.angle_alpha   90.00
_cell.angle_beta   90.00
_cell.angle_gamma   90.00
#
_symmetry.space_group_name_H-M   'P 1'
#
loop_
_entity.id
_entity.type
_entity.pdbx_description
1 polymer ?
#
loop_
_entity_poly.entity_id
_entity_poly.type
_entity_poly.pdbx_seq_one_letter_code
_entity_poly.pdbx_strand_id
1 'polypeptide(L)'
;MRRVGEVISVNVAEPRTLRRRGREVATGLWKRPVEGAVAVGELGLEADIQADPRVHGGAKKAVYAYAVEDVAWWEEQLGRRLGPGFFGENLTLRGVDVTGADRGERWCIGSVLLELTEPRHPCWKLAAKVGEPRFVKRFAEAGRPGVYMRVRRTGEITAGDQVHRDYAPAAEA
;
A
#
# COMPACT_ATOMS: atom_id res chain seq x y z
N MET A 1 2.19 5.67 22.76
CA MET A 1 2.30 5.69 21.29
C MET A 1 3.51 6.50 20.88
N ARG A 2 4.41 5.95 20.06
CA ARG A 2 5.61 6.65 19.56
C ARG A 2 5.37 7.08 18.12
N ARG A 3 5.66 8.34 17.78
CA ARG A 3 5.67 8.78 16.37
C ARG A 3 6.80 8.06 15.63
N VAL A 4 6.47 7.43 14.51
CA VAL A 4 7.42 6.66 13.69
C VAL A 4 7.45 7.11 12.23
N GLY A 5 6.54 7.96 11.79
CA GLY A 5 6.52 8.46 10.42
C GLY A 5 5.36 9.40 10.15
N GLU A 6 5.10 9.64 8.87
CA GLU A 6 3.98 10.47 8.39
C GLU A 6 3.43 9.95 7.05
N VAL A 7 2.17 10.28 6.76
CA VAL A 7 1.52 10.04 5.48
C VAL A 7 1.89 11.14 4.51
N ILE A 8 2.53 10.78 3.40
CA ILE A 8 2.87 11.72 2.32
C ILE A 8 1.74 11.83 1.31
N SER A 9 1.07 10.72 1.03
CA SER A 9 -0.02 10.67 0.09
C SER A 9 -1.01 9.60 0.48
N VAL A 10 -2.29 9.92 0.29
CA VAL A 10 -3.39 8.95 0.27
C VAL A 10 -3.77 8.75 -1.18
N ASN A 11 -3.78 7.50 -1.64
CA ASN A 11 -4.01 7.15 -3.03
C ASN A 11 -5.17 6.16 -3.18
N VAL A 12 -6.07 6.45 -4.13
CA VAL A 12 -7.22 5.59 -4.45
C VAL A 12 -7.15 5.10 -5.89
N ALA A 13 -7.82 4.00 -6.19
CA ALA A 13 -7.83 3.41 -7.52
C ALA A 13 -8.33 4.39 -8.58
N GLU A 14 -7.56 4.45 -9.66
CA GLU A 14 -8.02 4.89 -10.98
C GLU A 14 -8.21 3.60 -11.79
N PRO A 15 -9.42 3.03 -11.85
CA PRO A 15 -9.63 1.74 -12.49
C PRO A 15 -9.18 1.74 -13.94
N ARG A 16 -8.37 0.73 -14.30
CA ARG A 16 -7.92 0.50 -15.67
C ARG A 16 -8.17 -0.95 -16.08
N THR A 17 -8.19 -1.16 -17.39
CA THR A 17 -8.29 -2.47 -18.01
C THR A 17 -6.99 -2.78 -18.73
N LEU A 18 -6.40 -3.94 -18.43
CA LEU A 18 -5.24 -4.48 -19.13
C LEU A 18 -5.66 -5.66 -20.00
N ARG A 19 -5.04 -5.80 -21.17
CA ARG A 19 -5.18 -7.00 -22.00
C ARG A 19 -4.10 -8.03 -21.65
N ARG A 20 -4.51 -9.26 -21.37
CA ARG A 20 -3.60 -10.40 -21.18
C ARG A 20 -4.18 -11.64 -21.85
N ARG A 21 -3.41 -12.24 -22.77
CA ARG A 21 -3.81 -13.44 -23.53
C ARG A 21 -5.21 -13.31 -24.16
N GLY A 22 -5.47 -12.16 -24.79
CA GLY A 22 -6.75 -11.87 -25.46
C GLY A 22 -7.93 -11.56 -24.53
N ARG A 23 -7.73 -11.51 -23.20
CA ARG A 23 -8.78 -11.18 -22.23
C ARG A 23 -8.53 -9.82 -21.58
N GLU A 24 -9.62 -9.10 -21.31
CA GLU A 24 -9.61 -7.86 -20.55
C GLU A 24 -9.63 -8.16 -19.05
N VAL A 25 -8.74 -7.52 -18.30
CA VAL A 25 -8.56 -7.73 -16.87
C VAL A 25 -8.54 -6.37 -16.18
N ALA A 26 -9.55 -6.14 -15.32
CA ALA A 26 -9.62 -4.94 -14.49
C ALA A 26 -8.50 -4.90 -13.45
N THR A 27 -8.06 -3.69 -13.09
CA THR A 27 -7.04 -3.47 -12.08
C THR A 27 -7.18 -2.12 -11.38
N GLY A 28 -7.04 -2.14 -10.06
CA GLY A 28 -6.83 -0.94 -9.22
C GLY A 28 -5.35 -0.66 -8.93
N LEU A 29 -4.41 -1.19 -9.73
CA LEU A 29 -2.98 -0.96 -9.53
C LEU A 29 -2.56 0.48 -9.87
N TRP A 30 -3.31 1.14 -10.75
CA TRP A 30 -3.17 2.56 -10.98
C TRP A 30 -3.89 3.26 -9.85
N LYS A 31 -3.11 4.04 -9.11
CA LYS A 31 -3.59 4.86 -8.01
C LYS A 31 -3.29 6.29 -8.35
N ARG A 32 -4.13 7.20 -7.89
CA ARG A 32 -3.90 8.63 -7.94
C ARG A 32 -3.95 9.20 -6.52
N PRO A 33 -3.10 10.18 -6.19
CA PRO A 33 -3.25 10.96 -4.97
C PRO A 33 -4.63 11.62 -4.91
N VAL A 34 -5.19 11.74 -3.71
CA VAL A 34 -6.40 12.51 -3.44
C VAL A 34 -6.16 13.55 -2.36
N GLU A 35 -6.87 14.66 -2.46
CA GLU A 35 -6.84 15.74 -1.48
C GLU A 35 -7.93 15.53 -0.43
N GLY A 36 -7.68 16.03 0.78
CA GLY A 36 -8.62 15.94 1.91
C GLY A 36 -8.63 14.60 2.62
N ALA A 37 -9.53 14.49 3.60
CA ALA A 37 -9.71 13.30 4.40
C ALA A 37 -10.40 12.19 3.61
N VAL A 38 -9.89 10.96 3.74
CA VAL A 38 -10.43 9.77 3.09
C VAL A 38 -10.92 8.80 4.16
N ALA A 39 -12.19 8.42 4.06
CA ALA A 39 -12.77 7.42 4.95
C ALA A 39 -12.12 6.04 4.71
N VAL A 40 -11.88 5.32 5.80
CA VAL A 40 -11.29 3.97 5.82
C VAL A 40 -12.27 3.04 6.52
N GLY A 41 -12.94 2.22 5.73
CA GLY A 41 -13.81 1.14 6.20
C GLY A 41 -13.06 -0.16 6.43
N GLU A 42 -13.73 -1.19 6.94
CA GLU A 42 -13.12 -2.48 7.27
C GLU A 42 -12.41 -3.16 6.09
N LEU A 43 -12.87 -2.90 4.87
CA LEU A 43 -12.38 -3.52 3.65
C LEU A 43 -11.42 -2.62 2.85
N GLY A 44 -11.21 -1.36 3.26
CA GLY A 44 -10.28 -0.44 2.59
C GLY A 44 -10.76 1.01 2.57
N LEU A 45 -10.09 1.82 1.76
CA LEU A 45 -10.39 3.25 1.60
C LEU A 45 -11.65 3.45 0.75
N GLU A 46 -12.43 4.47 1.09
CA GLU A 46 -13.50 4.97 0.23
C GLU A 46 -12.94 5.41 -1.13
N ALA A 47 -13.73 5.18 -2.19
CA ALA A 47 -13.33 5.35 -3.59
C ALA A 47 -12.19 4.44 -4.08
N ASP A 48 -11.69 3.52 -3.26
CA ASP A 48 -10.76 2.49 -3.71
C ASP A 48 -11.47 1.21 -4.16
N ILE A 49 -11.05 0.65 -5.30
CA ILE A 49 -11.63 -0.57 -5.86
C ILE A 49 -10.66 -1.73 -5.65
N GLN A 50 -11.09 -2.75 -4.90
CA GLN A 50 -10.41 -4.03 -4.84
C GLN A 50 -10.81 -4.89 -6.05
N ALA A 51 -10.01 -4.85 -7.11
CA ALA A 51 -10.34 -5.49 -8.40
C ALA A 51 -10.51 -7.03 -8.34
N ASP A 52 -9.99 -7.72 -7.32
CA ASP A 52 -10.37 -9.10 -6.97
C ASP A 52 -10.14 -9.33 -5.46
N PRO A 53 -11.19 -9.35 -4.63
CA PRO A 53 -11.07 -9.49 -3.18
C PRO A 53 -10.51 -10.84 -2.72
N ARG A 54 -10.46 -11.87 -3.59
CA ARG A 54 -9.89 -13.19 -3.24
C ARG A 54 -8.36 -13.22 -3.29
N VAL A 55 -7.75 -12.33 -4.07
CA VAL A 55 -6.29 -12.34 -4.36
C VAL A 55 -5.62 -11.04 -3.91
N HIS A 56 -6.29 -9.90 -4.11
CA HIS A 56 -5.71 -8.56 -3.93
C HIS A 56 -6.58 -7.68 -3.01
N GLY A 57 -7.27 -8.29 -2.05
CA GLY A 57 -8.16 -7.59 -1.13
C GLY A 57 -8.62 -8.46 0.03
N GLY A 58 -9.78 -8.10 0.59
CA GLY A 58 -10.33 -8.72 1.79
C GLY A 58 -9.77 -8.11 3.08
N ALA A 59 -10.35 -8.48 4.22
CA ALA A 59 -10.07 -7.82 5.50
C ALA A 59 -8.58 -7.80 5.89
N LYS A 60 -7.79 -8.80 5.46
CA LYS A 60 -6.34 -8.84 5.72
C LYS A 60 -5.51 -7.90 4.85
N LYS A 61 -6.04 -7.41 3.73
CA LYS A 61 -5.34 -6.60 2.71
C LYS A 61 -6.10 -5.31 2.41
N ALA A 62 -6.78 -4.77 3.43
CA ALA A 62 -7.65 -3.61 3.30
C ALA A 62 -6.86 -2.36 2.87
N VAL A 63 -5.66 -2.17 3.41
CA VAL A 63 -4.79 -1.02 3.11
C VAL A 63 -3.40 -1.52 2.73
N TYR A 64 -2.83 -0.98 1.65
CA TYR A 64 -1.44 -1.22 1.27
C TYR A 64 -0.58 0.03 1.49
N ALA A 65 0.55 -0.10 2.18
CA ALA A 65 1.50 0.99 2.38
C ALA A 65 2.85 0.72 1.71
N TYR A 66 3.50 1.81 1.27
CA TYR A 66 4.84 1.78 0.68
C TYR A 66 5.64 3.00 1.13
N ALA A 67 6.94 2.82 1.40
CA ALA A 67 7.81 3.90 1.84
C ALA A 67 8.25 4.78 0.65
N VAL A 68 8.24 6.10 0.82
CA VAL A 68 8.74 7.03 -0.20
C VAL A 68 10.25 6.85 -0.45
N GLU A 69 10.98 6.38 0.56
CA GLU A 69 12.38 6.01 0.48
C GLU A 69 12.59 4.81 -0.46
N ASP A 70 11.69 3.82 -0.43
CA ASP A 70 11.69 2.69 -1.37
C ASP A 70 11.32 3.14 -2.79
N VAL A 71 10.39 4.10 -2.92
CA VAL A 71 10.06 4.70 -4.23
C VAL A 71 11.30 5.39 -4.81
N ALA A 72 12.00 6.22 -4.03
CA ALA A 72 13.21 6.92 -4.48
C ALA A 72 14.31 5.95 -4.93
N TRP A 73 14.53 4.87 -4.19
CA TRP A 73 15.45 3.82 -4.61
C TRP A 73 15.05 3.22 -5.97
N TRP A 74 13.76 2.94 -6.20
CA TRP A 74 13.28 2.48 -7.49
C TRP A 74 13.39 3.52 -8.62
N GLU A 75 13.27 4.82 -8.32
CA GLU A 75 13.51 5.88 -9.30
C GLU A 75 14.92 5.81 -9.87
N GLU A 76 15.92 5.60 -8.98
CA GLU A 76 17.32 5.40 -9.37
C GLU A 76 17.48 4.13 -10.21
N GLN A 77 16.88 3.02 -9.77
CA GLN A 77 16.98 1.74 -10.47
C GLN A 77 16.30 1.73 -11.85
N LEU A 78 15.28 2.56 -12.05
CA LEU A 78 14.51 2.65 -13.29
C LEU A 78 14.88 3.86 -14.15
N GLY A 79 15.73 4.75 -13.65
CA GLY A 79 16.15 5.97 -14.36
C GLY A 79 15.00 6.93 -14.68
N ARG A 80 13.94 6.93 -13.87
CA ARG A 80 12.76 7.79 -14.08
C ARG A 80 12.06 8.11 -12.78
N ARG A 81 11.34 9.24 -12.75
CA ARG A 81 10.50 9.61 -11.61
C ARG A 81 9.30 8.67 -11.47
N LEU A 82 8.99 8.30 -10.23
CA LEU A 82 7.89 7.46 -9.80
C LEU A 82 7.11 8.25 -8.74
N GLY A 83 5.87 8.62 -9.03
CA GLY A 83 5.03 9.35 -8.08
C GLY A 83 4.42 8.46 -6.98
N PRO A 84 3.79 9.05 -5.96
CA PRO A 84 2.97 8.32 -5.00
C PRO A 84 1.89 7.47 -5.69
N GLY A 85 1.60 6.30 -5.14
CA GLY A 85 0.66 5.32 -5.71
C GLY A 85 1.25 4.48 -6.84
N PHE A 86 2.52 4.66 -7.20
CA PHE A 86 3.13 3.95 -8.33
C PHE A 86 3.14 2.42 -8.12
N PHE A 87 3.35 1.93 -6.90
CA PHE A 87 3.34 0.50 -6.61
C PHE A 87 1.95 -0.05 -6.32
N GLY A 88 0.94 0.81 -6.37
CA GLY A 88 -0.46 0.50 -6.09
C GLY A 88 -0.82 0.64 -4.62
N GLU A 89 0.00 1.34 -3.84
CA GLU A 89 -0.22 1.61 -2.43
C GLU A 89 -1.31 2.65 -2.20
N ASN A 90 -2.08 2.43 -1.13
CA ASN A 90 -3.03 3.41 -0.62
C ASN A 90 -2.34 4.49 0.19
N LEU A 91 -1.31 4.13 0.94
CA LEU A 91 -0.57 5.06 1.78
C LEU A 91 0.89 5.09 1.33
N THR A 92 1.34 6.24 0.84
CA THR A 92 2.77 6.49 0.67
C THR A 92 3.26 7.14 1.96
N LEU A 93 4.17 6.49 2.67
CA LEU A 93 4.63 6.88 4.00
C LEU A 93 6.10 7.36 3.97
N ARG A 94 6.50 8.13 4.98
CA ARG A 94 7.90 8.56 5.18
C ARG A 94 8.36 8.29 6.59
N GLY A 95 9.64 7.93 6.75
CA GLY A 95 10.33 7.78 8.02
C GLY A 95 9.98 6.51 8.80
N VAL A 96 8.97 5.76 8.35
CA VAL A 96 8.57 4.48 8.92
C VAL A 96 9.16 3.34 8.09
N ASP A 97 9.74 2.36 8.78
CA ASP A 97 10.25 1.15 8.13
C ASP A 97 9.09 0.23 7.74
N VAL A 98 8.49 0.49 6.58
CA VAL A 98 7.35 -0.29 6.06
C VAL A 98 7.77 -1.72 5.72
N THR A 99 9.00 -1.91 5.26
CA THR A 99 9.51 -3.20 4.78
C THR A 99 9.94 -4.11 5.94
N GLY A 100 10.55 -3.55 6.98
CA GLY A 100 11.03 -4.26 8.16
C GLY A 100 10.04 -4.36 9.32
N ALA A 101 8.83 -3.81 9.20
CA ALA A 101 7.86 -3.83 10.28
C ALA A 101 7.28 -5.23 10.56
N ASP A 102 7.09 -5.53 11.84
CA ASP A 102 6.64 -6.83 12.31
C ASP A 102 5.17 -7.09 12.03
N ARG A 103 4.84 -8.33 11.63
CA ARG A 103 3.45 -8.76 11.50
C ARG A 103 2.74 -8.65 12.86
N GLY A 104 1.55 -8.06 12.86
CA GLY A 104 0.79 -7.81 14.08
C GLY A 104 1.11 -6.47 14.75
N GLU A 105 2.14 -5.76 14.32
CA GLU A 105 2.36 -4.37 14.72
C GLU A 105 1.14 -3.53 14.35
N ARG A 106 0.82 -2.55 15.20
CA ARG A 106 -0.36 -1.70 15.06
C ARG A 106 0.03 -0.24 14.88
N TRP A 107 -0.56 0.42 13.91
CA TRP A 107 -0.34 1.84 13.62
C TRP A 107 -1.63 2.63 13.76
N CYS A 108 -1.55 3.71 14.52
CA CYS A 108 -2.54 4.78 14.51
C CYS A 108 -2.13 5.82 13.47
N ILE A 109 -3.06 6.13 12.57
CA ILE A 109 -2.90 7.15 11.52
C ILE A 109 -4.25 7.87 11.40
N GLY A 110 -4.26 9.19 11.58
CA GLY A 110 -5.51 9.93 11.71
C GLY A 110 -6.37 9.36 12.84
N SER A 111 -7.62 9.01 12.55
CA SER A 111 -8.52 8.32 13.50
C SER A 111 -8.51 6.78 13.35
N VAL A 112 -7.78 6.24 12.38
CA VAL A 112 -7.76 4.81 12.02
C VAL A 112 -6.72 4.05 12.85
N LEU A 113 -7.05 2.81 13.23
CA LEU A 113 -6.09 1.83 13.75
C LEU A 113 -5.91 0.72 12.73
N LEU A 114 -4.68 0.55 12.25
CA LEU A 114 -4.27 -0.48 11.29
C LEU A 114 -3.42 -1.54 11.99
N GLU A 115 -3.53 -2.79 11.56
CA GLU A 115 -2.63 -3.88 11.98
C GLU A 115 -1.96 -4.50 10.77
N LEU A 116 -0.64 -4.63 10.82
CA LEU A 116 0.18 -5.21 9.77
C LEU A 116 -0.09 -6.71 9.62
N THR A 117 -0.26 -7.16 8.37
CA THR A 117 -0.69 -8.54 8.09
C THR A 117 0.33 -9.34 7.31
N GLU A 118 0.74 -8.88 6.13
CA GLU A 118 1.65 -9.59 5.24
C GLU A 118 2.35 -8.62 4.27
N PRO A 119 3.56 -8.95 3.81
CA PRO A 119 4.21 -8.19 2.74
C PRO A 119 3.42 -8.30 1.43
N ARG A 120 3.64 -7.37 0.51
CA ARG A 120 3.09 -7.49 -0.84
C ARG A 120 3.73 -8.63 -1.62
N HIS A 121 2.89 -9.45 -2.24
CA HIS A 121 3.30 -10.35 -3.31
C HIS A 121 3.13 -9.67 -4.68
N PRO A 122 4.23 -9.41 -5.43
CA PRO A 122 4.15 -8.77 -6.74
C PRO A 122 3.45 -9.69 -7.76
N CYS A 123 2.71 -9.09 -8.69
CA CYS A 123 2.02 -9.83 -9.76
C CYS A 123 2.35 -9.25 -11.14
N TRP A 124 1.96 -9.96 -12.20
CA TRP A 124 2.24 -9.58 -13.59
C TRP A 124 1.76 -8.18 -13.97
N LYS A 125 0.71 -7.65 -13.31
CA LYS A 125 0.19 -6.29 -13.55
C LYS A 125 1.25 -5.24 -13.23
N LEU A 126 2.09 -5.47 -12.22
CA LEU A 126 3.19 -4.58 -11.86
C LEU A 126 4.27 -4.57 -12.94
N ALA A 127 4.65 -5.73 -13.48
CA ALA A 127 5.56 -5.80 -14.62
C ALA A 127 5.00 -5.08 -15.86
N ALA A 128 3.70 -5.23 -16.12
CA ALA A 128 3.03 -4.50 -17.19
C ALA A 128 3.05 -2.97 -16.98
N LYS A 129 2.79 -2.50 -15.75
CA LYS A 129 2.86 -1.07 -15.40
C LYS A 129 4.26 -0.50 -15.55
N VAL A 130 5.28 -1.26 -15.14
CA VAL A 130 6.67 -0.82 -15.25
C VAL A 130 7.17 -0.86 -16.69
N GLY A 131 6.66 -1.78 -17.51
CA GLY A 131 7.14 -2.00 -18.88
C GLY A 131 8.35 -2.94 -18.97
N GLU A 132 8.65 -3.66 -17.88
CA GLU A 132 9.76 -4.62 -17.80
C GLU A 132 9.23 -6.04 -17.56
N PRO A 133 9.36 -6.99 -18.50
CA PRO A 133 8.81 -8.34 -18.35
C PRO A 133 9.31 -9.11 -17.12
N ARG A 134 10.55 -8.87 -16.71
CA ARG A 134 11.18 -9.55 -15.55
C ARG A 134 11.02 -8.78 -14.23
N PHE A 135 10.24 -7.71 -14.21
CA PHE A 135 10.13 -6.84 -13.04
C PHE A 135 9.57 -7.55 -11.80
N VAL A 136 8.69 -8.55 -11.95
CA VAL A 136 8.18 -9.32 -10.80
C VAL A 136 9.32 -9.99 -10.03
N LYS A 137 10.27 -10.60 -10.75
CA LYS A 137 11.44 -11.25 -10.15
C LYS A 137 12.37 -10.20 -9.53
N ARG A 138 12.67 -9.14 -10.26
CA ARG A 138 13.52 -8.03 -9.79
C ARG A 138 12.95 -7.37 -8.53
N PHE A 139 11.64 -7.19 -8.46
CA PHE A 139 10.95 -6.63 -7.29
C PHE A 139 11.04 -7.56 -6.08
N ALA A 140 10.87 -8.87 -6.28
CA ALA A 140 11.03 -9.85 -5.21
C ALA A 140 12.49 -9.91 -4.70
N GLU A 141 13.48 -9.88 -5.60
CA GLU A 141 14.90 -9.88 -5.27
C GLU A 141 15.35 -8.60 -4.55
N ALA A 142 14.74 -7.45 -4.86
CA ALA A 142 15.03 -6.20 -4.18
C ALA A 142 14.61 -6.19 -2.70
N GLY A 143 13.68 -7.08 -2.30
CA GLY A 143 13.27 -7.21 -0.90
C GLY A 143 12.58 -5.98 -0.32
N ARG A 144 11.95 -5.14 -1.16
CA ARG A 144 11.22 -3.91 -0.77
C ARG A 144 9.72 -4.02 -1.08
N PRO A 145 8.97 -4.93 -0.43
CA PRO A 145 7.59 -5.21 -0.80
C PRO A 145 6.59 -4.17 -0.29
N GLY A 146 6.93 -3.37 0.73
CA GLY A 146 5.93 -2.69 1.56
C GLY A 146 5.01 -3.68 2.26
N VAL A 147 3.91 -3.19 2.83
CA VAL A 147 3.09 -4.00 3.76
C VAL A 147 1.59 -3.80 3.56
N TYR A 148 0.85 -4.91 3.61
CA TYR A 148 -0.59 -4.90 3.74
C TYR A 148 -1.00 -4.81 5.21
N MET A 149 -2.14 -4.17 5.43
CA MET A 149 -2.73 -4.00 6.76
C MET A 149 -4.22 -4.29 6.72
N ARG A 150 -4.74 -4.74 7.87
CA ARG A 150 -6.18 -4.80 8.16
C ARG A 150 -6.60 -3.61 9.00
N VAL A 151 -7.87 -3.25 8.91
CA VAL A 151 -8.46 -2.19 9.73
C VAL A 151 -8.96 -2.79 11.04
N ARG A 152 -8.47 -2.27 12.17
CA ARG A 152 -8.92 -2.62 13.52
C ARG A 152 -9.90 -1.60 14.09
N ARG A 153 -9.79 -0.35 13.65
CA ARG A 153 -10.76 0.72 13.93
C ARG A 153 -10.88 1.58 12.67
N THR A 154 -12.10 1.75 12.17
CA THR A 154 -12.42 2.61 11.03
C THR A 154 -12.26 4.09 11.40
N GLY A 155 -12.22 4.96 10.40
CA GLY A 155 -12.01 6.38 10.60
C GLY A 155 -11.61 7.05 9.29
N GLU A 156 -10.79 8.09 9.39
CA GLU A 156 -10.32 8.88 8.26
C GLU A 156 -8.80 9.07 8.33
N ILE A 157 -8.18 9.13 7.16
CA ILE A 157 -6.75 9.44 6.98
C ILE A 157 -6.63 10.57 5.96
N THR A 158 -5.75 11.53 6.25
CA THR A 158 -5.37 12.62 5.34
C THR A 158 -3.86 12.62 5.13
N ALA A 159 -3.38 13.14 3.99
CA ALA A 159 -1.97 13.47 3.84
C ALA A 159 -1.51 14.44 4.95
N GLY A 160 -0.33 14.21 5.50
CA GLY A 160 0.21 14.93 6.66
C GLY A 160 -0.09 14.28 8.02
N ASP A 161 -0.98 13.28 8.07
CA ASP A 161 -1.22 12.53 9.30
C ASP A 161 0.05 11.83 9.80
N GLN A 162 0.22 11.83 11.11
CA GLN A 162 1.36 11.19 11.76
C GLN A 162 1.10 9.70 11.95
N VAL A 163 2.13 8.89 11.70
CA VAL A 163 2.10 7.45 11.97
C VAL A 163 2.61 7.24 13.39
N HIS A 164 1.76 6.68 14.22
CA HIS A 164 2.09 6.34 15.60
C HIS A 164 2.07 4.82 15.79
N ARG A 165 3.18 4.26 16.25
CA ARG A 165 3.22 2.85 16.65
C ARG A 165 2.50 2.65 17.98
N ASP A 166 1.51 1.77 17.96
CA ASP A 166 0.81 1.27 19.13
C ASP A 166 1.56 0.05 19.68
N TYR A 167 1.97 0.15 20.94
CA TYR A 167 2.65 -0.93 21.64
C TYR A 167 1.60 -1.72 22.43
N ALA A 168 0.58 -2.25 21.76
CA ALA A 168 -0.26 -3.24 22.40
C ALA A 168 0.55 -4.55 22.51
N PRO A 169 0.60 -5.23 23.66
CA PRO A 169 1.19 -6.56 23.74
C PRO A 169 0.45 -7.48 22.75
N ALA A 170 1.22 -8.36 22.09
CA ALA A 170 0.65 -9.32 21.14
C ALA A 170 -0.53 -10.03 21.79
N ALA A 171 -1.72 -9.94 21.17
CA ALA A 171 -2.84 -10.77 21.59
C ALA A 171 -2.42 -12.23 21.41
N GLU A 172 -2.56 -13.01 22.49
CA GLU A 172 -2.18 -14.42 22.57
C GLU A 172 -2.79 -15.23 21.41
N ALA A 173 -2.01 -16.20 20.95
CA ALA A 173 -2.28 -17.05 19.80
C ALA A 173 -3.50 -17.96 19.97
#